data_AF-C6V4L4-F1
#
_entry.id   AF-C6V4L4-F1
#
_cell.length_a   1.000
_cell.length_b   1.000
_cell.length_c   1.000
_cell.angle_alpha   90.00
_cell.angle_beta   90.00
_cell.angle_gamma   90.00
#
_symmetry.space_group_name_H-M   'P 1'
#
loop_
_entity.id
_entity.type
_entity.pdbx_description
1 polymer ?
#
loop_
_entity_poly.entity_id
_entity_poly.type
_entity_poly.pdbx_seq_one_letter_code
_entity_poly.pdbx_strand_id
1 'polypeptide(L)'
;MKKQLSKQSATVLEQHVEEKNYVVRSGHLARSTIMNLNDEQRLAVETVNGPVLILAGAGTGKTKTLVHRIAHLIKSGYAHPNQIMAVTFANKAANEMIQRVNEIVGEMKFHWIGTFHAAAAKILRIEADKLGFKPDFTILDVDDQVRMLQKVAQEKKNRSR
;
A
#
# COMPACT_ATOMS: atom_id res chain seq x y z
N MET A 1 1.39 39.81 22.75
CA MET A 1 2.28 38.66 23.00
C MET A 1 1.51 37.68 23.89
N LYS A 2 1.20 36.42 23.58
CA LYS A 2 1.71 35.43 22.62
C LYS A 2 0.51 34.64 22.03
N LYS A 3 0.51 34.43 20.71
CA LYS A 3 -0.19 33.32 20.01
C LYS A 3 0.72 32.08 20.12
N GLN A 4 0.15 30.88 20.35
CA GLN A 4 0.64 29.54 19.97
C GLN A 4 -0.12 28.48 20.78
N LEU A 5 -0.52 27.30 20.32
CA LEU A 5 -0.71 26.69 19.00
C LEU A 5 -1.58 25.44 19.28
N SER A 6 -2.71 25.38 18.57
CA SER A 6 -3.54 24.21 18.25
C SER A 6 -3.01 22.81 18.60
N LYS A 7 -3.73 22.09 19.47
CA LYS A 7 -3.70 20.63 19.61
C LYS A 7 -4.24 19.99 18.31
N GLN A 8 -3.44 19.21 17.60
CA GLN A 8 -3.94 18.38 16.50
C GLN A 8 -4.23 16.98 17.04
N SER A 9 -5.51 16.71 17.29
CA SER A 9 -6.03 15.40 17.71
C SER A 9 -6.22 14.50 16.49
N ALA A 10 -5.82 13.23 16.60
CA ALA A 10 -6.20 12.20 15.66
C ALA A 10 -7.69 11.90 15.80
N THR A 11 -8.49 12.19 14.77
CA THR A 11 -9.92 11.86 14.74
C THR A 11 -10.09 10.51 14.03
N VAL A 12 -10.53 9.49 14.77
CA VAL A 12 -10.95 8.20 14.22
C VAL A 12 -12.41 8.33 13.77
N LEU A 13 -12.69 8.04 12.50
CA LEU A 13 -14.06 8.01 11.98
C LEU A 13 -14.62 6.59 12.18
N GLU A 14 -15.66 6.44 13.00
CA GLU A 14 -16.34 5.15 13.20
C GLU A 14 -17.23 4.82 11.99
N GLN A 15 -16.99 3.68 11.35
CA GLN A 15 -17.92 3.04 10.42
C GLN A 15 -18.08 1.58 10.82
N HIS A 16 -19.33 1.11 10.86
CA HIS A 16 -19.70 -0.28 11.13
C HIS A 16 -19.15 -1.22 10.04
N VAL A 17 -18.37 -2.23 10.43
CA VAL A 17 -17.88 -3.29 9.54
C VAL A 17 -18.17 -4.64 10.21
N GLU A 18 -18.78 -5.57 9.47
CA GLU A 18 -19.06 -6.96 9.90
C GLU A 18 -17.79 -7.66 10.43
N GLU A 19 -17.91 -8.30 11.59
CA GLU A 19 -16.85 -9.11 12.19
C GLU A 19 -16.59 -10.37 11.34
N LYS A 20 -15.49 -10.36 10.57
CA LYS A 20 -14.96 -11.60 10.00
C LYS A 20 -14.27 -12.41 11.11
N ASN A 21 -14.51 -13.72 11.13
CA ASN A 21 -13.90 -14.68 12.07
C ASN A 21 -12.38 -14.78 11.89
N TYR A 22 -11.63 -13.83 12.44
CA TYR A 22 -10.18 -13.91 12.58
C TYR A 22 -9.83 -14.60 13.90
N VAL A 23 -9.03 -15.66 13.84
CA VAL A 23 -8.48 -16.30 15.05
C VAL A 23 -7.38 -15.39 15.61
N VAL A 24 -7.75 -14.50 16.53
CA VAL A 24 -6.82 -13.59 17.21
C VAL A 24 -5.87 -14.42 18.07
N ARG A 25 -4.60 -14.52 17.67
CA ARG A 25 -3.57 -15.19 18.48
C ARG A 25 -3.11 -14.24 19.58
N SER A 26 -3.64 -14.44 20.79
CA SER A 26 -3.41 -13.55 21.93
C SER A 26 -1.95 -13.49 22.40
N GLY A 27 -1.47 -12.27 22.68
CA GLY A 27 -0.73 -11.97 23.91
C GLY A 27 0.74 -11.55 23.77
N HIS A 28 1.61 -12.40 23.20
CA HIS A 28 3.07 -12.21 23.32
C HIS A 28 3.78 -11.84 22.01
N LEU A 29 3.45 -12.52 20.90
CA LEU A 29 4.09 -12.30 19.59
C LEU A 29 3.71 -10.96 18.95
N ALA A 30 2.49 -10.47 19.20
CA ALA A 30 2.03 -9.18 18.71
C ALA A 30 2.69 -8.00 19.47
N ARG A 31 2.88 -8.13 20.80
CA ARG A 31 3.49 -7.07 21.62
C ARG A 31 4.94 -6.77 21.24
N SER A 32 5.71 -7.78 20.82
CA SER A 32 7.10 -7.59 20.37
C SER A 32 7.21 -6.68 19.15
N THR A 33 6.17 -6.62 18.31
CA THR A 33 6.17 -5.72 17.15
C THR A 33 6.05 -4.25 17.52
N ILE A 34 5.69 -3.88 18.76
CA ILE A 34 5.40 -2.47 19.09
C ILE A 34 6.33 -1.93 20.19
N MET A 35 7.38 -2.66 20.57
CA MET A 35 8.24 -2.28 21.70
C MET A 35 9.02 -0.97 21.51
N ASN A 36 9.20 -0.50 20.27
CA ASN A 36 10.00 0.70 19.95
C ASN A 36 9.19 1.83 19.28
N LEU A 37 7.87 1.90 19.53
CA LEU A 37 7.01 2.97 19.01
C LEU A 37 6.62 3.95 20.13
N ASN A 38 6.51 5.23 19.79
CA ASN A 38 5.88 6.22 20.69
C ASN A 38 4.36 5.97 20.76
N ASP A 39 3.67 6.68 21.66
CA ASP A 39 2.24 6.44 21.91
C ASP A 39 1.35 6.68 20.67
N GLU A 40 1.65 7.70 19.88
CA GLU A 40 0.91 8.03 18.64
C GLU A 40 1.10 6.96 17.56
N GLN A 41 2.34 6.48 17.39
CA GLN A 41 2.69 5.42 16.46
C GLN A 41 2.08 4.08 16.91
N ARG A 42 2.10 3.79 18.22
CA ARG A 42 1.47 2.61 18.81
C ARG A 42 -0.03 2.62 18.55
N LEU A 43 -0.70 3.74 18.85
CA LEU A 43 -2.13 3.91 18.56
C LEU A 43 -2.41 3.67 17.08
N ALA A 44 -1.63 4.27 16.18
CA ALA A 44 -1.76 4.06 14.74
C ALA A 44 -1.47 2.61 14.30
N VAL A 45 -0.77 1.79 15.08
CA VAL A 45 -0.54 0.36 14.79
C VAL A 45 -1.66 -0.52 15.35
N GLU A 46 -2.15 -0.20 16.55
CA GLU A 46 -3.17 -0.98 17.28
C GLU A 46 -4.60 -0.71 16.80
N THR A 47 -4.88 0.45 16.17
CA THR A 47 -6.19 0.73 15.58
C THR A 47 -6.43 -0.12 14.33
N VAL A 48 -6.91 -1.35 14.50
CA VAL A 48 -7.12 -2.32 13.40
C VAL A 48 -8.34 -1.99 12.56
N ASN A 49 -9.42 -1.54 13.19
CA ASN A 49 -10.71 -1.31 12.54
C ASN A 49 -10.87 0.13 12.07
N GLY A 50 -11.60 0.31 10.98
CA GLY A 50 -11.95 1.61 10.43
C GLY A 50 -10.80 2.34 9.70
N PRO A 51 -11.12 3.48 9.08
CA PRO A 51 -10.14 4.31 8.39
C PRO A 51 -9.19 5.00 9.39
N VAL A 52 -7.89 4.99 9.08
CA VAL A 52 -6.85 5.67 9.88
C VAL A 52 -6.03 6.59 8.98
N LEU A 53 -6.00 7.88 9.33
CA LEU A 53 -5.15 8.88 8.69
C LEU A 53 -3.95 9.21 9.57
N ILE A 54 -2.74 8.95 9.07
CA ILE A 54 -1.49 9.27 9.76
C ILE A 54 -0.90 10.54 9.15
N LEU A 55 -1.03 11.67 9.86
CA LEU A 55 -0.38 12.92 9.50
C LEU A 55 0.97 13.00 10.20
N ALA A 56 2.05 13.15 9.43
CA ALA A 56 3.38 13.06 10.02
C ALA A 56 4.42 13.85 9.22
N GLY A 57 5.24 14.63 9.93
CA GLY A 57 6.32 15.46 9.38
C GLY A 57 7.49 14.63 8.82
N ALA A 58 8.46 15.29 8.20
CA ALA A 58 9.71 14.64 7.81
C ALA A 58 10.40 14.01 9.05
N GLY A 59 11.02 12.84 8.90
CA GLY A 59 11.76 12.17 9.99
C GLY A 59 10.93 11.57 11.14
N THR A 60 9.62 11.79 11.19
CA THR A 60 8.74 11.35 12.31
C THR A 60 8.38 9.85 12.32
N GLY A 61 8.99 9.05 11.44
CA GLY A 61 8.80 7.60 11.43
C GLY A 61 7.56 7.08 10.69
N LYS A 62 6.95 7.84 9.76
CA LYS A 62 5.82 7.38 8.91
C LYS A 62 5.97 5.93 8.40
N THR A 63 7.09 5.66 7.75
CA THR A 63 7.38 4.34 7.18
C THR A 63 7.51 3.29 8.26
N LYS A 64 8.12 3.63 9.41
CA LYS A 64 8.24 2.74 10.57
C LYS A 64 6.85 2.34 11.06
N THR A 65 5.96 3.31 11.27
CA THR A 65 4.57 3.06 11.69
C THR A 65 3.84 2.13 10.72
N LEU A 66 3.93 2.36 9.40
CA LEU A 66 3.28 1.51 8.40
C LEU A 66 3.82 0.07 8.40
N VAL A 67 5.14 -0.11 8.48
CA VAL A 67 5.78 -1.43 8.56
C VAL A 67 5.29 -2.19 9.80
N HIS A 68 5.31 -1.52 10.95
CA HIS A 68 4.85 -2.13 12.20
C HIS A 68 3.35 -2.42 12.20
N ARG A 69 2.53 -1.60 11.52
CA ARG A 69 1.09 -1.85 11.34
C ARG A 69 0.85 -3.12 10.52
N ILE A 70 1.54 -3.27 9.38
CA ILE A 70 1.45 -4.48 8.55
C ILE A 70 1.87 -5.71 9.38
N ALA A 71 3.01 -5.62 10.07
CA ALA A 71 3.52 -6.71 10.88
C ALA A 71 2.56 -7.08 12.03
N HIS A 72 1.94 -6.09 12.67
CA HIS A 72 0.95 -6.29 13.72
C HIS A 72 -0.29 -7.03 13.19
N LEU A 73 -0.85 -6.60 12.05
CA LEU A 73 -2.02 -7.26 11.45
C LEU A 73 -1.75 -8.75 11.17
N ILE A 74 -0.56 -9.08 10.70
CA ILE A 74 -0.13 -10.45 10.42
C ILE A 74 0.07 -11.24 11.72
N LYS A 75 0.90 -10.75 12.65
CA LYS A 75 1.27 -11.51 13.86
C LYS A 75 0.10 -11.69 14.83
N SER A 76 -0.82 -10.73 14.87
CA SER A 76 -2.03 -10.82 15.68
C SER A 76 -3.09 -11.73 15.07
N GLY A 77 -2.95 -12.10 13.78
CA GLY A 77 -3.91 -12.94 13.06
C GLY A 77 -5.10 -12.17 12.48
N TYR A 78 -5.05 -10.83 12.43
CA TYR A 78 -6.09 -9.99 11.83
C TYR A 78 -6.09 -9.99 10.30
N ALA A 79 -4.98 -10.37 9.66
CA ALA A 79 -4.91 -10.49 8.20
C ALA A 79 -3.83 -11.47 7.78
N HIS A 80 -4.11 -12.24 6.72
CA HIS A 80 -3.08 -12.96 5.98
C HIS A 80 -2.30 -11.99 5.05
N PRO A 81 -1.04 -12.28 4.70
CA PRO A 81 -0.25 -11.42 3.81
C PRO A 81 -0.91 -11.09 2.46
N ASN A 82 -1.74 -11.99 1.93
CA ASN A 82 -2.48 -11.80 0.68
C ASN A 82 -3.74 -10.92 0.83
N GLN A 83 -4.15 -10.59 2.06
CA GLN A 83 -5.27 -9.69 2.37
C GLN A 83 -4.81 -8.25 2.63
N ILE A 84 -3.50 -7.98 2.60
CA ILE A 84 -2.91 -6.66 2.84
C ILE A 84 -2.41 -6.08 1.52
N MET A 85 -2.92 -4.90 1.16
CA MET A 85 -2.40 -4.10 0.04
C MET A 85 -1.68 -2.86 0.57
N ALA A 86 -0.43 -2.65 0.15
CA ALA A 86 0.33 -1.45 0.47
C ALA A 86 0.97 -0.89 -0.80
N VAL A 87 0.62 0.34 -1.14
CA VAL A 87 1.05 0.99 -2.39
C VAL A 87 1.93 2.19 -2.10
N THR A 88 2.94 2.40 -2.94
CA THR A 88 3.85 3.55 -2.91
C THR A 88 4.12 4.07 -4.32
N PHE A 89 4.83 5.20 -4.42
CA PHE A 89 5.19 5.81 -5.70
C PHE A 89 6.47 5.23 -6.31
N ALA A 90 7.35 4.63 -5.51
CA ALA A 90 8.67 4.18 -5.97
C ALA A 90 8.92 2.71 -5.68
N ASN A 91 9.49 1.98 -6.65
CA ASN A 91 9.86 0.57 -6.50
C ASN A 91 10.82 0.35 -5.32
N LYS A 92 11.79 1.25 -5.13
CA LYS A 92 12.73 1.19 -4.00
C LYS A 92 12.01 1.20 -2.65
N ALA A 93 11.02 2.08 -2.49
CA ALA A 93 10.24 2.16 -1.25
C ALA A 93 9.38 0.91 -1.02
N ALA A 94 8.85 0.31 -2.08
CA ALA A 94 8.10 -0.95 -1.98
C ALA A 94 9.01 -2.09 -1.51
N ASN A 95 10.19 -2.23 -2.13
CA ASN A 95 11.17 -3.26 -1.78
C ASN A 95 11.68 -3.09 -0.35
N GLU A 96 12.00 -1.86 0.05
CA GLU A 96 12.40 -1.54 1.43
C GLU A 96 11.29 -1.86 2.43
N MET A 97 10.03 -1.60 2.09
CA MET A 97 8.89 -1.96 2.93
C MET A 97 8.75 -3.47 3.09
N ILE A 98 8.86 -4.24 2.00
CA ILE A 98 8.83 -5.71 2.02
C ILE A 98 9.94 -6.25 2.93
N GLN A 99 11.17 -5.76 2.74
CA GLN A 99 12.32 -6.17 3.55
C GLN A 99 12.06 -5.93 5.04
N ARG A 100 11.67 -4.70 5.41
CA ARG A 100 11.44 -4.33 6.81
C ARG A 100 10.27 -5.08 7.45
N VAL A 101 9.22 -5.39 6.69
CA VAL A 101 8.14 -6.24 7.19
C VAL A 101 8.68 -7.64 7.46
N ASN A 102 9.40 -8.25 6.50
CA ASN A 102 10.00 -9.58 6.63
C ASN A 102 10.98 -9.67 7.82
N GLU A 103 11.75 -8.63 8.11
CA GLU A 103 12.60 -8.56 9.31
C GLU A 103 11.81 -8.75 10.61
N ILE A 104 10.53 -8.35 10.64
CA ILE A 104 9.67 -8.48 11.82
C ILE A 104 8.91 -9.81 11.82
N VAL A 105 8.33 -10.21 10.70
CA VAL A 105 7.37 -11.32 10.62
C VAL A 105 7.98 -12.65 10.16
N GLY A 106 9.25 -12.65 9.75
CA GLY A 106 9.88 -13.77 9.05
C GLY A 106 9.68 -13.67 7.54
N GLU A 107 10.44 -14.47 6.79
CA GLU A 107 10.41 -14.43 5.32
C GLU A 107 9.05 -14.85 4.77
N MET A 108 8.37 -13.93 4.08
CA MET A 108 7.08 -14.15 3.45
C MET A 108 6.98 -13.49 2.07
N LYS A 109 6.07 -14.01 1.25
CA LYS A 109 5.74 -13.45 -0.06
C LYS A 109 4.60 -12.44 0.05
N PHE A 110 4.87 -11.21 -0.38
CA PHE A 110 3.89 -10.13 -0.44
C PHE A 110 3.49 -9.84 -1.89
N HIS A 111 2.26 -10.21 -2.23
CA HIS A 111 1.74 -10.11 -3.59
C HIS A 111 1.15 -8.73 -3.92
N TRP A 112 0.87 -7.91 -2.91
CA TRP A 112 0.15 -6.64 -3.01
C TRP A 112 0.89 -5.48 -2.31
N ILE A 113 2.17 -5.67 -1.97
CA ILE A 113 3.06 -4.58 -1.57
C ILE A 113 3.87 -4.17 -2.80
N GLY A 114 3.66 -2.95 -3.30
CA GLY A 114 4.20 -2.54 -4.60
C GLY A 114 3.96 -1.07 -4.91
N THR A 115 4.14 -0.70 -6.18
CA THR A 115 3.74 0.63 -6.64
C THR A 115 2.28 0.66 -7.06
N PHE A 116 1.70 1.86 -7.16
CA PHE A 116 0.37 2.05 -7.76
C PHE A 116 0.27 1.40 -9.15
N HIS A 117 1.27 1.61 -10.00
CA HIS A 117 1.32 1.01 -11.34
C HIS A 117 1.37 -0.51 -11.29
N ALA A 118 2.18 -1.10 -10.41
CA ALA A 118 2.25 -2.56 -10.27
C ALA A 118 0.93 -3.16 -9.78
N ALA A 119 0.27 -2.52 -8.81
CA ALA A 119 -1.03 -2.95 -8.32
C ALA A 119 -2.11 -2.85 -9.42
N ALA A 120 -2.18 -1.72 -10.12
CA ALA A 120 -3.13 -1.50 -11.20
C ALA A 120 -2.93 -2.49 -12.35
N ALA A 121 -1.69 -2.67 -12.81
CA ALA A 121 -1.36 -3.64 -13.85
C ALA A 121 -1.76 -5.06 -13.43
N LYS A 122 -1.51 -5.45 -12.18
CA LYS A 122 -1.88 -6.76 -11.68
C LYS A 122 -3.40 -6.96 -11.66
N ILE A 123 -4.16 -5.97 -11.20
CA ILE A 123 -5.64 -6.01 -11.23
C ILE A 123 -6.12 -6.17 -12.68
N LEU A 124 -5.61 -5.35 -13.59
CA LEU A 124 -5.99 -5.42 -15.01
C LEU A 124 -5.66 -6.77 -15.65
N ARG A 125 -4.54 -7.41 -15.28
CA ARG A 125 -4.20 -8.75 -15.75
C ARG A 125 -5.14 -9.83 -15.21
N ILE A 126 -5.54 -9.73 -13.94
CA ILE A 126 -6.50 -10.66 -13.32
C ILE A 126 -7.88 -10.53 -13.99
N GLU A 127 -8.27 -9.31 -14.32
CA GLU A 127 -9.60 -8.98 -14.86
C GLU A 127 -9.63 -8.85 -16.39
N ALA A 128 -8.53 -9.21 -17.08
CA ALA A 128 -8.33 -8.92 -18.50
C ALA A 128 -9.44 -9.50 -19.39
N ASP A 129 -9.85 -10.74 -19.11
CA ASP A 129 -10.87 -11.46 -19.88
C ASP A 129 -12.21 -10.71 -19.86
N LYS A 130 -12.57 -10.04 -18.75
CA LYS A 130 -13.82 -9.27 -18.62
C LYS A 130 -13.81 -8.00 -19.48
N LEU A 131 -12.63 -7.54 -19.85
CA LEU A 131 -12.43 -6.35 -20.68
C LEU A 131 -12.19 -6.70 -22.16
N GLY A 132 -12.20 -7.99 -22.51
CA GLY A 132 -11.87 -8.45 -23.87
C GLY A 132 -10.38 -8.34 -24.21
N PHE A 133 -9.52 -8.24 -23.20
CA PHE A 133 -8.06 -8.26 -23.36
C PHE A 133 -7.49 -9.62 -22.98
N LYS A 134 -6.31 -9.93 -23.53
CA LYS A 134 -5.51 -11.02 -23.01
C LYS A 134 -4.68 -10.54 -21.79
N PRO A 135 -4.44 -11.38 -20.77
CA PRO A 135 -3.63 -10.99 -19.60
C PRO A 135 -2.18 -10.59 -19.90
N ASP A 136 -1.65 -10.93 -21.07
CA ASP A 136 -0.30 -10.64 -21.53
C ASP A 136 -0.18 -9.33 -22.34
N PHE A 137 -1.14 -8.40 -22.17
CA PHE A 137 -1.10 -7.10 -22.84
C PHE A 137 0.20 -6.31 -22.55
N THR A 138 0.68 -5.61 -23.56
CA THR A 138 1.84 -4.73 -23.47
C THR A 138 1.46 -3.41 -22.84
N ILE A 139 2.24 -2.95 -21.86
CA ILE A 139 2.16 -1.58 -21.33
C ILE A 139 3.15 -0.75 -22.12
N LEU A 140 2.64 0.22 -22.89
CA LEU A 140 3.47 1.08 -23.73
C LEU A 140 4.24 2.09 -22.87
N ASP A 141 5.56 2.15 -23.08
CA ASP A 141 6.36 3.23 -22.54
C ASP A 141 6.21 4.52 -23.36
N VAL A 142 6.93 5.57 -22.97
CA VAL A 142 6.85 6.87 -23.64
C VAL A 142 7.37 6.80 -25.09
N ASP A 143 8.41 6.01 -25.34
CA ASP A 143 9.01 5.88 -26.67
C ASP A 143 8.09 5.11 -27.61
N ASP A 144 7.44 4.04 -27.11
CA ASP A 144 6.40 3.30 -27.81
C ASP A 144 5.24 4.21 -28.20
N GLN A 145 4.78 5.06 -27.27
CA GLN A 145 3.70 6.02 -27.50
C GLN A 145 4.08 7.02 -28.60
N VAL A 146 5.31 7.56 -28.56
CA VAL A 146 5.79 8.49 -29.59
C VAL A 146 5.85 7.83 -30.96
N ARG A 147 6.40 6.60 -31.05
CA ARG A 147 6.47 5.84 -32.30
C ARG A 147 5.08 5.56 -32.86
N MET A 148 4.12 5.21 -32.01
CA MET A 148 2.74 4.95 -32.40
C MET A 148 2.08 6.20 -32.98
N LEU A 149 2.25 7.36 -32.31
CA LEU A 149 1.71 8.64 -32.78
C LEU A 149 2.32 9.07 -34.11
N GLN A 150 3.63 8.90 -34.30
CA GLN A 150 4.31 9.20 -35.56
C GLN A 150 3.76 8.35 -36.71
N LYS A 151 3.53 7.04 -36.47
CA LYS A 151 2.95 6.14 -37.46
C LYS A 151 1.56 6.59 -37.88
N VAL A 152 0.69 6.92 -36.92
CA VAL A 152 -0.67 7.42 -37.19
C VAL A 152 -0.64 8.74 -37.98
N ALA A 153 0.26 9.66 -37.64
CA ALA A 153 0.41 10.93 -38.35
C ALA A 153 0.84 10.73 -39.82
N GLN A 154 1.78 9.81 -40.08
CA GLN A 154 2.24 9.51 -41.42
C GLN A 154 1.15 8.83 -42.28
N GLU A 155 0.40 7.90 -41.71
CA GLU A 155 -0.72 7.25 -42.39
C GLU A 155 -1.79 8.26 -42.80
N LYS A 156 -2.12 9.23 -41.94
CA LYS A 156 -3.05 10.31 -42.27
C LYS A 156 -2.54 11.16 -43.44
N LYS A 157 -1.25 11.54 -43.43
CA LYS A 157 -0.64 12.33 -44.50
C LYS A 157 -0.67 11.60 -45.86
N ASN A 158 -0.47 10.28 -45.85
CA ASN A 158 -0.50 9.47 -47.05
C ASN A 158 -1.92 9.29 -47.63
N ARG A 159 -2.98 9.35 -46.80
CA ARG A 159 -4.38 9.27 -47.26
C ARG A 159 -4.94 10.60 -47.79
N SER A 160 -4.27 11.71 -47.50
CA SER A 160 -4.64 13.06 -47.97
C SER A 160 -3.91 13.49 -49.25
N ARG A 161 -3.12 12.59 -49.84
CA ARG A 161 -2.47 12.75 -51.15
C ARG A 161 -3.14 11.82 -52.15
#